data_AF-A0A921BFI6-F1
#
_entry.id   AF-A0A921BFI6-F1
#
_cell.length_a   1.000
_cell.length_b   1.000
_cell.length_c   1.000
_cell.angle_alpha   90.00
_cell.angle_beta   90.00
_cell.angle_gamma   90.00
#
_symmetry.space_group_name_H-M   'P 1'
#
loop_
_entity.id
_entity.type
_entity.pdbx_description
1 polymer ?
#
loop_
_entity_poly.entity_id
_entity_poly.type
_entity_poly.pdbx_seq_one_letter_code
_entity_poly.pdbx_strand_id
1 'polypeptide(L)'
;MWKRLHHVAYRCTDAKETVDFYERFLDLKLATSIAENVVPSTGERYPHIHVFLEMADGGSVAFFELPESEEMVPDPKHPGTGFSISR
;
A
#
# COMPACT_ATOMS: atom_id res chain seq x y z
N MET A 1 -18.31 -17.12 -11.48
CA MET A 1 -18.09 -15.90 -12.30
C MET A 1 -17.63 -14.79 -11.36
N TRP A 2 -16.41 -14.27 -11.52
CA TRP A 2 -15.89 -13.15 -10.72
C TRP A 2 -16.55 -11.84 -11.16
N LYS A 3 -16.86 -10.93 -10.23
CA LYS A 3 -17.62 -9.70 -10.52
C LYS A 3 -16.73 -8.47 -10.74
N ARG A 4 -15.81 -8.22 -9.80
CA ARG A 4 -14.83 -7.13 -9.84
C ARG A 4 -13.66 -7.45 -8.91
N LEU A 5 -12.59 -6.67 -8.99
CA LEU A 5 -11.52 -6.70 -7.99
C LEU A 5 -12.04 -6.08 -6.69
N HIS A 6 -11.90 -6.80 -5.59
CA HIS A 6 -12.29 -6.27 -4.27
C HIS A 6 -11.33 -5.17 -3.84
N HIS A 7 -10.04 -5.50 -3.83
CA HIS A 7 -8.98 -4.55 -3.56
C HIS A 7 -7.64 -5.04 -4.12
N VAL A 8 -6.71 -4.11 -4.34
CA VAL A 8 -5.29 -4.37 -4.59
C VAL A 8 -4.47 -3.47 -3.67
N ALA A 9 -3.32 -3.96 -3.17
CA ALA A 9 -2.47 -3.19 -2.27
C ALA A 9 -1.03 -3.14 -2.80
N TYR A 10 -0.43 -1.96 -2.78
CA TYR A 10 0.97 -1.72 -3.17
C TYR A 10 1.76 -1.07 -2.03
N ARG A 11 3.07 -1.28 -1.99
CA ARG A 11 3.94 -0.54 -1.09
C ARG A 11 4.17 0.87 -1.64
N CYS A 12 4.17 1.87 -0.76
CA CYS A 12 4.55 3.24 -1.07
C CYS A 12 5.62 3.75 -0.10
N THR A 13 6.32 4.82 -0.50
CA THR A 13 7.35 5.48 0.33
C THR A 13 6.75 6.57 1.21
N ASP A 14 5.76 7.30 0.70
CA ASP A 14 5.03 8.34 1.42
C ASP A 14 3.54 8.20 1.10
N ALA A 15 2.74 7.86 2.12
CA ALA A 15 1.31 7.65 1.98
C ALA A 15 0.56 8.93 1.60
N LYS A 16 1.00 10.09 2.10
CA LYS A 16 0.35 11.37 1.82
C LYS A 16 0.59 11.78 0.37
N GLU A 17 1.83 11.75 -0.09
CA GLU A 17 2.16 12.06 -1.49
C GLU A 17 1.40 11.13 -2.44
N THR A 18 1.31 9.84 -2.07
CA THR A 18 0.56 8.85 -2.84
C THR A 18 -0.92 9.23 -2.93
N VAL A 19 -1.59 9.52 -1.82
CA VAL A 19 -2.99 9.96 -1.83
C VAL A 19 -3.16 11.23 -2.67
N ASP A 20 -2.31 12.24 -2.46
CA ASP A 20 -2.36 13.53 -3.17
C ASP A 20 -2.15 13.37 -4.69
N PHE A 21 -1.44 12.32 -5.14
CA PHE A 21 -1.28 11.99 -6.55
C PHE A 21 -2.56 11.35 -7.11
N TYR A 22 -3.07 10.31 -6.45
CA TYR A 22 -4.23 9.56 -6.95
C TYR A 22 -5.53 10.37 -6.88
N GLU A 23 -5.71 11.22 -5.86
CA GLU A 23 -6.82 12.18 -5.80
C GLU A 23 -6.77 13.16 -6.97
N ARG A 24 -5.60 13.70 -7.27
CA ARG A 24 -5.44 14.77 -8.27
C ARG A 24 -5.55 14.27 -9.71
N PHE A 25 -4.93 13.14 -10.01
CA PHE A 25 -4.81 12.68 -11.39
C PHE A 25 -5.86 11.63 -11.78
N LEU A 26 -6.44 10.95 -10.79
CA LEU A 26 -7.39 9.86 -11.02
C LEU A 26 -8.73 10.04 -10.30
N ASP A 27 -8.91 11.14 -9.56
CA ASP A 27 -10.14 11.47 -8.81
C ASP A 27 -10.57 10.35 -7.84
N LEU A 28 -9.60 9.56 -7.37
CA LEU A 28 -9.88 8.52 -6.38
C LEU A 28 -9.96 9.14 -5.00
N LYS A 29 -11.02 8.84 -4.24
CA LYS A 29 -11.23 9.45 -2.92
C LYS A 29 -10.57 8.61 -1.82
N LEU A 30 -9.88 9.27 -0.89
CA LEU A 30 -9.45 8.61 0.34
C LEU A 30 -10.67 8.16 1.16
N ALA A 31 -10.90 6.85 1.21
CA ALA A 31 -11.99 6.25 1.96
C ALA A 31 -11.62 6.01 3.43
N THR A 32 -10.40 5.56 3.70
CA THR A 32 -9.92 5.25 5.06
C THR A 32 -8.40 5.27 5.12
N SER A 33 -7.87 5.64 6.28
CA SER A 33 -6.47 5.48 6.63
C SER A 33 -6.35 4.79 7.99
N ILE A 34 -5.41 3.87 8.12
CA ILE A 34 -5.12 3.11 9.33
C ILE A 34 -3.64 3.30 9.62
N ALA A 35 -3.31 3.70 10.84
CA ALA A 35 -1.93 3.78 11.30
C ALA A 35 -1.81 2.90 12.54
N GLU A 36 -1.03 1.83 12.43
CA GLU A 36 -0.82 0.88 13.52
C GLU A 36 0.66 0.74 13.82
N ASN A 37 0.99 0.70 15.11
CA ASN A 37 2.36 0.51 15.58
C ASN A 37 2.70 -0.95 15.83
N VAL A 38 1.72 -1.85 15.76
CA VAL A 38 1.86 -3.26 16.14
C VAL A 38 1.21 -4.11 15.07
N VAL A 39 1.91 -5.15 14.61
CA VAL A 39 1.36 -6.10 13.64
C VAL A 39 0.34 -7.00 14.33
N PRO A 40 -0.94 -7.04 13.91
CA PRO A 40 -1.98 -7.78 14.63
C PRO A 40 -1.72 -9.28 14.74
N SER A 41 -1.01 -9.87 13.77
CA SER A 41 -0.75 -11.31 13.72
C SER A 41 0.47 -11.76 14.54
N THR A 42 1.49 -10.91 14.69
CA THR A 42 2.75 -11.26 15.38
C THR A 42 2.92 -10.55 16.72
N GLY A 43 2.23 -9.42 16.94
CA GLY A 43 2.43 -8.55 18.09
C GLY A 43 3.73 -7.74 18.04
N GLU A 44 4.49 -7.82 16.94
CA GLU A 44 5.73 -7.07 16.77
C GLU A 44 5.44 -5.59 16.57
N ARG A 45 6.27 -4.73 17.18
CA ARG A 45 6.17 -3.29 16.98
C ARG A 45 6.78 -2.95 15.62
N TYR A 46 5.92 -2.83 14.62
CA TYR A 46 6.29 -2.47 13.26
C TYR A 46 5.30 -1.41 12.76
N PRO A 47 5.66 -0.12 12.86
CA PRO A 47 4.81 0.97 12.42
C PRO A 47 4.51 0.85 10.94
N HIS A 48 3.24 0.89 10.59
CA HIS A 48 2.80 0.91 9.21
C HIS A 48 1.56 1.77 9.05
N ILE A 49 1.47 2.43 7.90
CA ILE A 49 0.30 3.22 7.50
C ILE A 49 -0.33 2.52 6.32
N HIS A 50 -1.65 2.35 6.34
CA HIS A 50 -2.42 1.76 5.24
C HIS A 50 -3.49 2.77 4.82
N VAL A 51 -3.46 3.22 3.57
CA VAL A 51 -4.46 4.12 2.98
C VAL A 51 -5.28 3.37 1.94
N PHE A 52 -6.58 3.63 1.89
CA PHE A 52 -7.52 3.01 0.98
C PHE A 52 -8.20 4.09 0.12
N LEU A 53 -8.04 3.98 -1.19
CA LEU A 53 -8.67 4.86 -2.18
C LEU A 53 -9.81 4.12 -2.86
N GLU A 54 -11.00 4.72 -2.88
CA GLU A 54 -12.19 4.11 -3.46
C GLU A 54 -12.27 4.35 -4.97
N MET A 55 -12.56 3.27 -5.71
CA MET A 55 -12.86 3.29 -7.13
C MET A 55 -14.36 3.40 -7.37
N ALA A 56 -14.76 3.96 -8.51
CA ALA A 56 -16.17 4.19 -8.85
C ALA A 56 -17.03 2.89 -8.93
N ASP A 57 -16.42 1.73 -9.14
CA ASP A 57 -17.10 0.43 -9.14
C ASP A 57 -17.25 -0.18 -7.73
N GLY A 58 -16.85 0.57 -6.70
CA GLY A 58 -16.81 0.19 -5.30
C GLY A 58 -15.59 -0.65 -4.91
N GLY A 59 -14.62 -0.83 -5.82
CA GLY A 59 -13.31 -1.45 -5.52
C GLY A 59 -12.41 -0.51 -4.75
N SER A 60 -11.25 -1.01 -4.33
CA SER A 60 -10.25 -0.17 -3.65
C SER A 60 -8.84 -0.40 -4.17
N VAL A 61 -8.10 0.68 -4.34
CA VAL A 61 -6.64 0.65 -4.48
C VAL A 61 -6.08 1.10 -3.13
N ALA A 62 -5.28 0.24 -2.52
CA ALA A 62 -4.69 0.50 -1.22
C ALA A 62 -3.17 0.68 -1.35
N PHE A 63 -2.61 1.47 -0.44
CA PHE A 63 -1.17 1.65 -0.32
C PHE A 63 -0.75 1.49 1.12
N PHE A 64 0.36 0.79 1.34
CA PHE A 64 0.96 0.68 2.67
C PHE A 64 2.36 1.28 2.70
N GLU A 65 2.60 2.12 3.70
CA GLU A 65 3.89 2.73 4.00
C GLU A 65 4.51 1.98 5.18
N LEU A 66 5.79 1.65 5.03
CA LEU A 66 6.59 0.98 6.04
C LEU A 66 7.79 1.89 6.41
N PRO A 67 7.59 2.89 7.28
CA PRO A 67 8.59 3.94 7.53
C PRO A 67 9.92 3.42 8.10
N GLU A 68 9.90 2.30 8.83
CA GLU A 68 11.09 1.71 9.43
C GLU A 68 11.72 0.60 8.57
N SER A 69 11.14 0.30 7.40
CA SER A 69 11.64 -0.74 6.51
C SER A 69 12.75 -0.24 5.59
N GLU A 70 13.64 -1.14 5.18
CA GLU A 70 14.68 -0.83 4.20
C GLU A 70 14.06 -0.42 2.85
N GLU A 71 14.79 0.40 2.10
CA GLU A 71 14.36 0.80 0.76
C GLU A 71 14.06 -0.42 -0.12
N MET A 72 12.99 -0.29 -0.90
CA MET A 72 12.58 -1.33 -1.81
C MET A 72 13.58 -1.44 -2.97
N VAL A 73 14.52 -2.37 -2.87
CA VAL A 73 15.55 -2.61 -3.89
C VAL A 73 15.11 -3.70 -4.87
N PRO A 74 15.50 -3.62 -6.17
CA PRO A 74 15.29 -4.71 -7.11
C PRO A 74 15.87 -6.01 -6.56
N ASP A 75 15.13 -7.11 -6.67
CA ASP A 75 15.60 -8.41 -6.18
C ASP A 75 16.86 -8.83 -6.97
N PRO A 76 18.02 -9.00 -6.31
CA PRO A 76 19.25 -9.41 -6.98
C PRO A 76 19.14 -10.80 -7.62
N LYS A 77 18.26 -11.66 -7.10
CA LYS A 77 18.03 -13.03 -7.60
C LYS A 77 17.04 -13.08 -8.76
N HIS A 78 16.18 -12.07 -8.88
CA HIS A 78 15.14 -11.99 -9.91
C HIS A 78 15.14 -10.60 -10.56
N PRO A 79 16.20 -10.27 -11.33
CA PRO A 79 16.35 -8.96 -11.93
C PRO A 79 15.18 -8.69 -12.90
N GLY A 80 14.44 -7.61 -12.62
CA GLY A 80 13.34 -7.12 -13.46
C GLY A 80 11.95 -7.68 -13.15
N THR A 81 11.81 -8.61 -12.19
CA THR A 81 10.51 -9.26 -11.90
C THR A 81 10.06 -9.20 -10.44
N GLY A 82 10.90 -8.68 -9.54
CA GLY A 82 10.52 -8.47 -8.15
C GLY A 82 11.36 -7.40 -7.48
N PHE A 83 10.77 -6.73 -6.50
CA PHE A 83 11.53 -5.99 -5.51
C PHE A 83 11.67 -6.87 -4.26
N SER A 84 12.85 -6.86 -3.65
CA SER A 84 13.03 -7.50 -2.36
C SER A 84 12.24 -6.71 -1.33
N ILE A 85 11.12 -7.29 -0.90
CA ILE A 85 10.51 -6.95 0.38
C ILE A 85 11.36 -7.69 1.42
N SER A 86 12.46 -7.06 1.85
CA SER A 86 13.11 -7.50 3.08
C SER A 86 12.07 -7.43 4.19
N ARG A 87 11.91 -8.57 4.88
CA ARG A 87 11.01 -8.70 6.03
C ARG A 87 11.46 -7.80 7.15
#